data_AF-A0A0S6X2A4-F1
#
_entry.id   AF-A0A0S6X2A4-F1
#
_cell.length_a   1.000
_cell.length_b   1.000
_cell.length_c   1.000
_cell.angle_alpha   90.00
_cell.angle_beta   90.00
_cell.angle_gamma   90.00
#
_symmetry.space_group_name_H-M   'P 1'
#
loop_
_entity.id
_entity.type
_entity.pdbx_description
1 polymer ?
#
loop_
_entity_poly.entity_id
_entity_poly.type
_entity_poly.pdbx_seq_one_letter_code
_entity_poly.pdbx_strand_id
1 'polypeptide(L)'
;MGFSPILPADGARAQTQFQSTRARFEAAGIDYYGAFSVGARAIININEILYDRDNAQMARAVPQLMDTLIADAAKHGYGEYRTHIDAMDTVAATQNYGADASGVGAMGRLNGVLKDALDPHGILAPGKQGIWPARYRA
;
A
#
# COMPACT_ATOMS: atom_id res chain seq x y z
N MET A 1 -4.32 -11.12 2.98
CA MET A 1 -3.55 -9.86 2.83
C MET A 1 -4.48 -8.87 2.16
N GLY A 2 -4.50 -7.59 2.53
CA GLY A 2 -5.49 -6.64 2.03
C GLY A 2 -4.86 -5.52 1.21
N PHE A 3 -5.45 -5.22 0.04
CA PHE A 3 -5.13 -4.08 -0.80
C PHE A 3 -6.29 -3.08 -0.79
N SER A 4 -6.05 -1.86 -0.31
CA SER A 4 -7.13 -0.95 0.07
C SER A 4 -6.96 0.51 -0.41
N PRO A 5 -6.99 0.77 -1.73
CA PRO A 5 -6.88 2.11 -2.29
C PRO A 5 -8.08 2.99 -1.93
N ILE A 6 -7.80 4.28 -1.76
CA ILE A 6 -8.80 5.33 -1.62
C ILE A 6 -9.10 5.94 -2.99
N LEU A 7 -10.38 6.07 -3.32
CA LEU A 7 -10.88 6.68 -4.54
C LEU A 7 -11.77 7.88 -4.23
N PRO A 8 -11.96 8.81 -5.18
CA PRO A 8 -13.09 9.75 -5.14
C PRO A 8 -14.41 8.99 -5.07
N ALA A 9 -15.44 9.61 -4.49
CA ALA A 9 -16.82 9.11 -4.52
C ALA A 9 -17.45 9.27 -5.93
N ASP A 10 -16.89 8.53 -6.90
CA ASP A 10 -17.23 8.58 -8.32
C ASP A 10 -17.36 7.14 -8.85
N GLY A 11 -18.55 6.83 -9.39
CA GLY A 11 -18.86 5.47 -9.85
C GLY A 11 -18.04 5.02 -11.06
N ALA A 12 -17.70 5.93 -11.98
CA ALA A 12 -16.90 5.60 -13.16
C ALA A 12 -15.46 5.28 -12.76
N ARG A 13 -14.88 6.05 -11.83
CA ARG A 13 -13.54 5.77 -11.28
C ARG A 13 -13.52 4.46 -10.48
N ALA A 14 -14.55 4.20 -9.67
CA ALA A 14 -14.69 2.95 -8.95
C ALA A 14 -14.77 1.75 -9.90
N GLN A 15 -15.55 1.85 -10.98
CA GLN A 15 -15.67 0.80 -11.98
C GLN A 15 -14.36 0.53 -12.71
N THR A 16 -13.64 1.58 -13.15
CA THR A 16 -12.34 1.43 -13.81
C THR A 16 -11.32 0.77 -12.89
N GLN A 17 -11.24 1.19 -11.63
CA GLN A 17 -10.31 0.59 -10.67
C GLN A 17 -10.69 -0.85 -10.31
N PHE A 18 -11.98 -1.17 -10.23
CA PHE A 18 -12.45 -2.55 -10.04
C PHE A 18 -11.98 -3.45 -11.20
N GLN A 19 -12.21 -3.02 -12.44
CA GLN A 19 -11.86 -3.81 -13.62
C GLN A 19 -10.36 -4.05 -13.73
N SER A 20 -9.54 -3.02 -13.51
CA SER A 20 -8.08 -3.16 -13.56
C SER A 20 -7.55 -4.05 -12.42
N THR A 21 -8.08 -3.88 -11.20
CA THR A 21 -7.71 -4.71 -10.04
C THR A 21 -8.08 -6.17 -10.29
N ARG A 22 -9.32 -6.44 -10.70
CA ARG A 22 -9.79 -7.80 -11.00
C ARG A 22 -8.93 -8.49 -12.05
N ALA A 23 -8.53 -7.80 -13.11
CA ALA A 23 -7.66 -8.36 -14.14
C ALA A 23 -6.29 -8.81 -13.57
N ARG A 24 -5.74 -8.11 -12.56
CA ARG A 24 -4.51 -8.52 -11.88
C ARG A 24 -4.70 -9.77 -11.02
N PHE A 25 -5.82 -9.86 -10.31
CA PHE A 25 -6.19 -11.06 -9.54
C PHE A 25 -6.32 -12.29 -10.46
N GLU A 26 -7.06 -12.15 -11.57
CA GLU A 26 -7.24 -13.23 -12.56
C GLU A 26 -5.91 -13.66 -13.17
N ALA A 27 -5.02 -12.71 -13.52
CA ALA A 27 -3.70 -13.02 -14.05
C ALA A 27 -2.79 -13.74 -13.04
N ALA A 28 -3.00 -13.52 -11.73
CA ALA A 28 -2.30 -14.22 -10.66
C ALA A 28 -2.92 -15.58 -10.32
N GLY A 29 -4.04 -15.95 -10.94
CA GLY A 29 -4.80 -17.17 -10.62
C GLY A 29 -5.45 -17.11 -9.24
N ILE A 30 -5.81 -15.91 -8.76
CA ILE A 30 -6.44 -15.68 -7.46
C ILE A 30 -7.83 -15.08 -7.70
N ASP A 31 -8.84 -15.58 -6.99
CA ASP A 31 -10.19 -15.04 -7.09
C ASP A 31 -10.26 -13.60 -6.56
N TYR A 32 -10.95 -12.73 -7.30
CA TYR A 32 -11.22 -11.37 -6.85
C TYR A 32 -12.26 -11.35 -5.74
N TYR A 33 -11.91 -10.81 -4.58
CA TYR A 33 -12.82 -10.57 -3.47
C TYR A 33 -12.70 -9.11 -3.01
N GLY A 34 -13.75 -8.31 -3.19
CA GLY A 34 -13.72 -6.88 -2.93
C GLY A 34 -14.98 -6.34 -2.26
N ALA A 35 -14.81 -5.28 -1.47
CA ALA A 35 -15.89 -4.53 -0.83
C ALA A 35 -15.61 -3.02 -0.93
N PHE A 36 -16.64 -2.24 -1.23
CA PHE A 36 -16.54 -0.78 -1.31
C PHE A 36 -17.18 -0.15 -0.08
N SER A 37 -16.38 0.53 0.74
CA SER A 37 -16.89 1.39 1.80
C SER A 37 -17.08 2.80 1.24
N VAL A 38 -18.33 3.25 1.14
CA VAL A 38 -18.68 4.55 0.55
C VAL A 38 -18.85 5.58 1.65
N GLY A 39 -17.93 6.53 1.73
CA GLY A 39 -18.03 7.72 2.58
C GLY A 39 -18.62 8.91 1.83
N ALA A 40 -18.69 10.06 2.50
CA ALA A 40 -19.31 11.27 1.93
C ALA A 40 -18.58 11.83 0.70
N ARG A 41 -17.26 11.65 0.60
CA ARG A 41 -16.41 12.21 -0.47
C ARG A 41 -15.38 11.24 -1.04
N ALA A 42 -15.26 10.05 -0.44
CA ALA A 42 -14.27 9.06 -0.81
C ALA A 42 -14.86 7.66 -0.68
N ILE A 43 -14.30 6.75 -1.46
CA ILE A 43 -14.58 5.32 -1.41
C ILE A 43 -13.28 4.63 -0.99
N ILE A 44 -13.36 3.72 -0.03
CA ILE A 44 -12.27 2.79 0.27
C ILE A 44 -12.64 1.46 -0.39
N ASN A 45 -11.91 1.08 -1.44
CA ASN A 45 -12.09 -0.24 -2.03
C ASN A 45 -11.17 -1.23 -1.31
N ILE A 46 -11.74 -2.11 -0.50
CA ILE A 46 -11.03 -3.13 0.26
C ILE A 46 -11.02 -4.42 -0.56
N ASN A 47 -9.85 -4.85 -1.00
CA ASN A 47 -9.67 -6.08 -1.78
C ASN A 47 -8.92 -7.10 -0.91
N GLU A 48 -9.57 -8.20 -0.56
CA GLU A 48 -8.96 -9.26 0.22
C GLU A 48 -8.29 -10.26 -0.72
N ILE A 49 -6.97 -10.39 -0.60
CA ILE A 49 -6.20 -11.42 -1.28
C ILE A 49 -6.28 -12.69 -0.41
N LEU A 50 -7.28 -13.53 -0.75
CA LEU A 50 -7.53 -14.82 -0.13
C LEU A 50 -6.72 -15.89 -0.86
N TYR A 51 -5.94 -16.68 -0.13
CA TYR A 51 -5.10 -17.71 -0.70
C TYR A 51 -4.86 -18.85 0.29
N ASP A 52 -4.58 -20.04 -0.25
CA ASP A 52 -4.09 -21.16 0.55
C ASP A 52 -2.61 -20.94 0.89
N ARG A 53 -2.32 -20.82 2.19
CA ARG A 53 -0.96 -20.59 2.70
C ARG A 53 -0.07 -21.81 2.57
N ASP A 54 -0.64 -23.01 2.50
CA ASP A 54 0.08 -24.26 2.32
C ASP A 54 0.36 -24.55 0.83
N ASN A 55 -0.32 -23.83 -0.07
CA ASN A 55 0.01 -23.83 -1.49
C ASN A 55 1.18 -22.88 -1.78
N ALA A 56 2.36 -23.47 -1.97
CA ALA A 56 3.60 -22.71 -2.21
C ALA A 56 3.57 -21.83 -3.48
N GLN A 57 2.78 -22.18 -4.50
CA GLN A 57 2.64 -21.36 -5.70
C GLN A 57 1.83 -20.09 -5.39
N MET A 58 0.68 -20.22 -4.72
CA MET A 58 -0.13 -19.07 -4.32
C MET A 58 0.63 -18.17 -3.35
N ALA A 59 1.27 -18.76 -2.33
CA ALA A 59 2.05 -18.01 -1.35
C ALA A 59 3.17 -17.14 -1.98
N ARG A 60 3.80 -17.61 -3.08
CA ARG A 60 4.78 -16.82 -3.83
C ARG A 60 4.16 -15.74 -4.72
N ALA A 61 2.95 -15.97 -5.23
CA ALA A 61 2.27 -15.02 -6.11
C ALA A 61 1.69 -13.82 -5.35
N VAL A 62 1.26 -13.99 -4.09
CA VAL A 62 0.57 -12.95 -3.32
C VAL A 62 1.38 -11.66 -3.13
N PRO A 63 2.67 -11.69 -2.72
CA PRO A 63 3.47 -10.46 -2.62
C PRO A 63 3.62 -9.75 -3.97
N GLN A 64 3.82 -10.50 -5.05
CA GLN A 64 3.97 -9.96 -6.40
C GLN A 64 2.67 -9.30 -6.90
N LEU A 65 1.52 -9.91 -6.60
CA LEU A 65 0.21 -9.32 -6.85
C LEU A 65 0.05 -8.03 -6.05
N MET A 66 0.38 -8.04 -4.76
CA MET A 66 0.29 -6.85 -3.90
C MET A 66 1.14 -5.68 -4.44
N ASP A 67 2.39 -5.92 -4.79
CA ASP A 67 3.28 -4.89 -5.35
C ASP A 67 2.74 -4.33 -6.67
N THR A 68 2.21 -5.21 -7.53
CA THR A 68 1.59 -4.81 -8.81
C THR A 68 0.37 -3.92 -8.58
N LEU A 69 -0.48 -4.28 -7.62
CA LEU A 69 -1.69 -3.53 -7.28
C LEU A 69 -1.35 -2.14 -6.73
N ILE A 70 -0.37 -2.04 -5.81
CA ILE A 70 0.11 -0.77 -5.25
C ILE A 70 0.68 0.11 -6.37
N ALA A 71 1.56 -0.45 -7.22
CA ALA A 71 2.17 0.29 -8.31
C ALA A 71 1.14 0.81 -9.33
N ASP A 72 0.13 0.00 -9.65
CA ASP A 72 -0.94 0.40 -10.56
C ASP A 72 -1.85 1.47 -9.95
N ALA A 73 -2.21 1.36 -8.66
CA ALA A 73 -2.96 2.42 -7.97
C ALA A 73 -2.19 3.74 -7.94
N ALA A 74 -0.91 3.71 -7.58
CA ALA A 74 -0.06 4.90 -7.51
C ALA A 74 0.03 5.63 -8.86
N LYS A 75 0.14 4.91 -9.98
CA LYS A 75 0.13 5.50 -11.34
C LYS A 75 -1.16 6.28 -11.66
N HIS A 76 -2.27 5.89 -11.05
CA HIS A 76 -3.57 6.55 -11.21
C HIS A 76 -3.85 7.60 -10.12
N GLY A 77 -2.91 7.83 -9.21
CA GLY A 77 -3.06 8.77 -8.10
C GLY A 77 -3.91 8.26 -6.93
N TYR A 78 -4.07 6.95 -6.81
CA TYR A 78 -4.74 6.32 -5.67
C TYR A 78 -3.69 5.82 -4.68
N GLY A 79 -3.93 6.08 -3.39
CA GLY A 79 -3.07 5.61 -2.31
C GLY A 79 -3.83 4.72 -1.34
N GLU A 80 -3.11 3.79 -0.72
CA GLU A 80 -3.65 2.83 0.22
C GLU A 80 -3.86 3.48 1.59
N TYR A 81 -5.06 3.33 2.17
CA TYR A 81 -5.31 3.88 3.51
C TYR A 81 -4.56 3.10 4.62
N ARG A 82 -4.32 1.81 4.39
CA ARG A 82 -3.64 0.88 5.30
C ARG A 82 -3.14 -0.32 4.52
N THR A 83 -2.05 -0.94 5.00
CA THR A 83 -1.44 -2.11 4.35
C THR A 83 -0.87 -3.12 5.36
N HIS A 84 -0.50 -4.30 4.85
CA HIS A 84 0.21 -5.34 5.59
C HIS A 84 1.65 -4.91 5.93
N ILE A 85 2.26 -5.50 6.95
CA ILE A 85 3.64 -5.17 7.38
C ILE A 85 4.65 -5.28 6.24
N ASP A 86 4.53 -6.31 5.40
CA ASP A 86 5.46 -6.57 4.29
C ASP A 86 5.38 -5.53 3.16
N ALA A 87 4.30 -4.73 3.12
CA ALA A 87 4.05 -3.76 2.06
C ALA A 87 4.13 -2.30 2.53
N MET A 88 4.52 -2.06 3.81
CA MET A 88 4.58 -0.71 4.36
C MET A 88 5.58 0.18 3.64
N ASP A 89 6.77 -0.34 3.33
CA ASP A 89 7.79 0.43 2.60
C ASP A 89 7.36 0.71 1.16
N THR A 90 6.78 -0.28 0.46
CA THR A 90 6.26 -0.12 -0.91
C THR A 90 5.17 0.96 -0.96
N VAL A 91 4.21 0.92 -0.03
CA VAL A 91 3.16 1.95 0.06
C VAL A 91 3.74 3.31 0.44
N ALA A 92 4.67 3.38 1.41
CA ALA A 92 5.30 4.64 1.79
C ALA A 92 6.09 5.27 0.63
N ALA A 93 6.73 4.46 -0.23
CA ALA A 93 7.43 4.92 -1.42
C ALA A 93 6.50 5.57 -2.46
N THR A 94 5.20 5.26 -2.47
CA THR A 94 4.22 5.97 -3.31
C THR A 94 3.96 7.41 -2.84
N GLN A 95 4.25 7.71 -1.58
CA GLN A 95 4.00 9.02 -0.96
C GLN A 95 5.21 9.96 -1.17
N ASN A 96 5.68 10.05 -2.40
CA ASN A 96 6.95 10.68 -2.79
C ASN A 96 6.84 12.14 -3.23
N TYR A 97 5.72 12.82 -2.94
CA TYR A 97 5.60 14.25 -3.24
C TYR A 97 6.73 15.05 -2.57
N GLY A 98 7.42 15.88 -3.35
CA GLY A 98 8.58 16.63 -2.89
C GLY A 98 9.75 15.73 -2.47
N ALA A 99 9.93 14.58 -3.13
CA ALA A 99 11.06 13.69 -2.92
C ALA A 99 12.41 14.40 -3.10
N ASP A 100 13.38 14.02 -2.28
CA ASP A 100 14.77 14.46 -2.43
C ASP A 100 15.58 13.42 -3.23
N ALA A 101 16.90 13.55 -3.25
CA ALA A 101 17.78 12.63 -3.97
C ALA A 101 17.71 11.17 -3.48
N SER A 102 17.21 10.91 -2.27
CA SER A 102 17.00 9.55 -1.74
C SER A 102 15.69 8.92 -2.22
N GLY A 103 14.83 9.67 -2.89
CA GLY A 103 13.49 9.24 -3.30
C GLY A 103 12.43 9.32 -2.18
N VAL A 104 12.82 9.63 -0.95
CA VAL A 104 11.88 9.78 0.17
C VAL A 104 11.12 11.11 0.04
N GLY A 105 9.79 11.06 0.03
CA GLY A 105 8.91 12.23 -0.03
C GLY A 105 8.98 13.14 1.20
N ALA A 106 8.48 14.37 1.08
CA ALA A 106 8.50 15.37 2.15
C ALA A 106 7.81 14.87 3.44
N MET A 107 6.69 14.16 3.30
CA MET A 107 5.98 13.56 4.44
C MET A 107 6.83 12.49 5.15
N GLY A 108 7.51 11.63 4.40
CA GLY A 108 8.40 10.60 4.98
C GLY A 108 9.55 11.21 5.76
N ARG A 109 10.20 12.26 5.20
CA ARG A 109 11.31 12.96 5.87
C ARG A 109 10.85 13.66 7.17
N LEU A 110 9.72 14.36 7.14
CA LEU A 110 9.16 14.99 8.33
C LEU A 110 8.89 13.96 9.44
N ASN A 111 8.23 12.85 9.10
CA ASN A 111 7.98 11.78 10.06
C ASN A 111 9.27 11.13 10.59
N GLY A 112 10.30 11.00 9.75
CA GLY A 112 11.63 10.55 10.17
C GLY A 112 12.25 11.46 11.22
N VAL A 113 12.23 12.78 11.02
CA VAL A 113 12.73 13.76 12.00
C VAL A 113 11.98 13.66 13.32
N LEU A 114 10.65 13.60 13.27
CA LEU A 114 9.83 13.43 14.47
C LEU A 114 10.12 12.10 15.19
N LYS A 115 10.31 11.01 14.42
CA LYS A 115 10.62 9.69 14.95
C LYS A 115 11.94 9.69 15.71
N ASP A 116 13.00 10.25 15.15
CA ASP A 116 14.31 10.28 15.80
C ASP A 116 14.30 11.18 17.05
N ALA A 117 13.56 12.28 17.01
CA ALA A 117 13.45 13.20 18.14
C ALA A 117 12.71 12.58 19.33
N LEU A 118 11.64 11.83 19.07
CA LEU A 118 10.79 11.23 20.10
C LEU A 118 11.24 9.83 20.54
N ASP A 119 12.00 9.13 19.71
CA ASP A 119 12.52 7.79 19.99
C ASP A 119 13.99 7.69 19.54
N PRO A 120 14.92 8.36 20.26
CA PRO A 120 16.33 8.46 19.87
C PRO A 120 17.06 7.11 19.83
N HIS A 121 16.53 6.10 20.53
CA HIS A 121 17.07 4.74 20.50
C HIS A 121 16.35 3.83 19.49
N GLY A 122 15.30 4.32 18.83
CA GLY A 122 14.54 3.61 17.80
C GLY A 122 13.95 2.28 18.30
N ILE A 123 13.37 2.27 19.50
CA ILE A 123 12.82 1.08 20.17
C ILE A 123 11.40 0.79 19.69
N LEU A 124 10.58 1.82 19.48
CA LEU A 124 9.15 1.69 19.26
C LEU A 124 8.84 1.37 17.79
N ALA A 125 8.60 0.09 17.49
CA ALA A 125 8.11 -0.41 16.20
C ALA A 125 8.85 0.17 14.97
N PRO A 126 10.18 -0.05 14.84
CA PRO A 126 10.94 0.42 13.70
C PRO A 126 10.36 -0.13 12.38
N GLY A 127 10.17 0.75 11.39
CA GLY A 127 9.63 0.39 10.06
C GLY A 127 8.11 0.41 9.96
N LYS A 128 7.38 0.65 11.06
CA LYS A 128 5.92 0.81 10.98
C LYS A 128 5.58 1.98 10.06
N GLN A 129 4.72 1.73 9.07
CA GLN A 129 4.34 2.67 8.00
C GLN A 129 5.53 3.16 7.14
N GLY A 130 6.61 2.38 7.06
CA GLY A 130 7.83 2.73 6.34
C GLY A 130 8.66 3.84 7.01
N ILE A 131 8.41 4.11 8.29
CA ILE A 131 9.17 5.10 9.06
C ILE A 131 10.25 4.40 9.87
N TRP A 132 11.48 4.54 9.41
CA TRP A 132 12.66 3.90 10.01
C TRP A 132 13.45 4.90 10.86
N PRO A 133 13.82 4.55 12.11
CA PRO A 133 14.74 5.36 12.92
C PRO A 133 16.10 5.53 12.23
N ALA A 134 16.83 6.61 12.54
CA ALA A 134 18.16 6.92 11.98
C ALA A 134 19.12 5.72 11.95
N ARG A 135 19.19 4.93 13.02
CA ARG A 135 20.08 3.75 13.10
C ARG A 135 19.78 2.63 12.08
N TYR A 136 18.63 2.67 11.41
CA TYR A 136 18.21 1.71 10.38
C TYR A 136 18.23 2.30 8.96
N ARG A 137 18.46 3.60 8.80
CA ARG A 137 18.54 4.28 7.50
C ARG A 137 20.02 4.39 7.12
N ALA A 138 20.54 3.42 6.37
CA ALA A 138 21.88 3.45 5.80
C ALA A 138 21.84 3.97 4.36
#